data_AF-A0A2E1EGW4-F1
#
_entry.id   AF-A0A2E1EGW4-F1
#
_cell.length_a   1.000
_cell.length_b   1.000
_cell.length_c   1.000
_cell.angle_alpha   90.00
_cell.angle_beta   90.00
_cell.angle_gamma   90.00
#
_symmetry.space_group_name_H-M   'P 1'
#
loop_
_entity.id
_entity.type
_entity.pdbx_description
1 polymer ?
#
loop_
_entity_poly.entity_id
_entity_poly.type
_entity_poly.pdbx_seq_one_letter_code
_entity_poly.pdbx_strand_id
1 'polypeptide(L)'
;MSLAHDNHAHSCIICGPGRRHGALVPISSVREPILALIRNDHPALTPEDRICREHLNRYRDLYVRRAIEADKGQLDELEKEVVRSIQENDILSTNADEAFDEKRSLGERLADVIADFGGSWSFIIFFGAVLFGWIALNVAGLFAAPFDPYPFILLNLVLSCLAAIQAPIIMMSQNRQEARDRARARNDYKINLKAELEIRHLHEKIDHLLIHQWQRLMEIQQIQVELMNEIAGRGRHR
;
A
#
# COMPACT_ATOMS: atom_id res chain seq x y z
N MET A 1 55.33 -5.63 28.83
CA MET A 1 54.07 -6.08 28.19
C MET A 1 53.12 -4.89 28.20
N SER A 2 53.32 -3.97 27.25
CA SER A 2 52.53 -2.76 27.03
C SER A 2 52.69 -2.42 25.55
N LEU A 3 51.65 -1.89 24.91
CA LEU A 3 51.49 -1.45 23.51
C LEU A 3 50.39 -2.23 22.75
N ALA A 4 49.12 -1.79 22.84
CA ALA A 4 48.10 -2.01 21.81
C ALA A 4 46.79 -1.18 21.99
N HIS A 5 46.77 -0.08 22.76
CA HIS A 5 45.62 0.83 22.81
C HIS A 5 46.14 2.24 22.53
N ASP A 6 45.99 2.74 21.29
CA ASP A 6 45.94 4.18 20.96
C ASP A 6 46.04 4.45 19.44
N ASN A 7 45.12 3.95 18.60
CA ASN A 7 45.06 4.43 17.21
C ASN A 7 43.67 4.46 16.52
N HIS A 8 42.58 4.33 17.27
CA HIS A 8 41.21 4.31 16.69
C HIS A 8 40.55 5.70 16.57
N ALA A 9 41.14 6.76 17.14
CA ALA A 9 40.51 8.09 17.16
C ALA A 9 40.39 8.78 15.77
N HIS A 10 41.17 8.33 14.78
CA HIS A 10 41.28 8.99 13.47
C HIS A 10 41.12 8.05 12.27
N SER A 11 40.63 6.83 12.47
CA SER A 11 40.46 5.86 11.39
C SER A 11 39.01 5.42 11.24
N CYS A 12 38.61 5.11 10.01
CA CYS A 12 37.33 4.48 9.73
C CYS A 12 37.42 2.99 10.05
N ILE A 13 36.44 2.45 10.79
CA ILE A 13 36.38 1.03 11.17
C ILE A 13 36.40 0.06 9.98
N ILE A 14 35.98 0.53 8.81
CA ILE A 14 35.89 -0.29 7.57
C ILE A 14 37.13 -0.13 6.69
N CYS A 15 37.80 1.02 6.71
CA CYS A 15 38.95 1.30 5.84
C CYS A 15 40.30 0.80 6.40
N GLY A 16 40.41 0.71 7.72
CA GLY A 16 41.66 0.45 8.44
C GLY A 16 42.56 1.68 8.63
N PRO A 17 43.62 1.58 9.48
CA PRO A 17 44.57 2.66 9.70
C PRO A 17 45.45 2.89 8.46
N GLY A 18 45.65 4.16 8.07
CA GLY A 18 46.61 4.55 7.01
C GLY A 18 46.03 5.10 5.70
N ARG A 19 44.70 5.16 5.53
CA ARG A 19 44.08 5.86 4.39
C ARG A 19 43.73 7.32 4.71
N ARG A 20 43.81 8.20 3.70
CA ARG A 20 43.25 9.56 3.79
C ARG A 20 41.73 9.44 3.80
N HIS A 21 41.13 9.60 4.97
CA HIS A 21 39.68 9.59 5.12
C HIS A 21 39.14 11.01 4.92
N GLY A 22 37.97 11.13 4.28
CA GLY A 22 37.15 12.34 4.39
C GLY A 22 36.58 12.51 5.80
N ALA A 23 35.57 13.38 5.96
CA ALA A 23 34.92 13.59 7.26
C ALA A 23 34.45 12.27 7.90
N LEU A 24 34.92 12.02 9.13
CA LEU A 24 34.55 10.87 9.94
C LEU A 24 33.27 11.19 10.72
N VAL A 25 32.35 10.24 10.73
CA VAL A 25 31.05 10.33 11.39
C VAL A 25 31.02 9.30 12.51
N PRO A 26 30.68 9.68 13.75
CA PRO A 26 30.55 8.72 14.84
C PRO A 26 29.34 7.81 14.60
N ILE A 27 29.51 6.52 14.91
CA ILE A 27 28.47 5.50 14.74
C ILE A 27 27.19 5.87 15.51
N SER A 28 27.31 6.50 16.68
CA SER A 28 26.17 7.00 17.47
C SER A 28 25.25 7.98 16.75
N SER A 29 25.71 8.63 15.66
CA SER A 29 24.91 9.57 14.86
C SER A 29 24.24 8.92 13.64
N VAL A 30 24.46 7.63 13.40
CA VAL A 30 23.86 6.88 12.28
C VAL A 30 22.48 6.37 12.68
N ARG A 31 21.49 6.51 11.80
CA ARG A 31 20.12 6.02 12.05
C ARG A 31 20.06 4.49 12.13
N GLU A 32 19.21 3.97 13.01
CA GLU A 32 19.10 2.54 13.35
C GLU A 32 18.98 1.58 12.16
N PRO A 33 18.22 1.86 11.07
CA PRO A 33 18.11 0.92 9.95
C PRO A 33 19.44 0.71 9.20
N ILE A 34 20.26 1.75 9.11
CA ILE A 34 21.58 1.69 8.49
C ILE A 34 22.58 1.08 9.47
N LEU A 35 22.45 1.41 10.76
CA LEU A 35 23.29 0.84 11.82
C LEU A 35 23.13 -0.68 11.94
N ALA A 36 21.89 -1.18 11.87
CA ALA A 36 21.60 -2.61 11.86
C ALA A 36 22.26 -3.32 10.67
N LEU A 37 22.27 -2.68 9.50
CA LEU A 37 22.91 -3.19 8.28
C LEU A 37 24.44 -3.25 8.44
N ILE A 38 25.03 -2.20 9.03
CA ILE A 38 26.47 -2.15 9.33
C ILE A 38 26.85 -3.19 10.41
N ARG A 39 26.04 -3.37 11.45
CA ARG A 39 26.26 -4.37 12.51
C ARG A 39 26.20 -5.80 11.98
N ASN A 40 25.39 -6.06 10.96
CA ASN A 40 25.32 -7.39 10.34
C ASN A 40 26.66 -7.76 9.66
N ASP A 41 27.30 -6.78 9.00
CA ASP A 41 28.57 -6.98 8.33
C ASP A 41 29.77 -6.84 9.29
N HIS A 42 29.62 -6.06 10.37
CA HIS A 42 30.64 -5.81 11.40
C HIS A 42 30.05 -6.00 12.82
N PRO A 43 29.94 -7.23 13.33
CA PRO A 43 29.30 -7.50 14.62
C PRO A 43 30.08 -6.99 15.84
N ALA A 44 31.38 -6.68 15.68
CA ALA A 44 32.24 -6.12 16.72
C ALA A 44 32.15 -4.58 16.85
N LEU A 45 31.14 -3.95 16.25
CA LEU A 45 30.97 -2.50 16.22
C LEU A 45 30.61 -1.95 17.61
N THR A 46 31.40 -0.99 18.08
CA THR A 46 31.16 -0.25 19.33
C THR A 46 30.60 1.16 19.05
N PRO A 47 29.89 1.78 20.01
CA PRO A 47 29.33 3.13 19.84
C PRO A 47 30.37 4.24 19.64
N GLU A 48 31.60 3.99 20.09
CA GLU A 48 32.77 4.89 20.00
C GLU A 48 33.38 4.90 18.59
N ASP A 49 33.04 3.91 17.75
CA ASP A 49 33.63 3.75 16.43
C ASP A 49 33.21 4.84 15.46
N ARG A 50 34.06 5.07 14.45
CA ARG A 50 33.86 6.08 13.41
C ARG A 50 33.83 5.45 12.03
N ILE A 51 32.93 5.95 11.19
CA ILE A 51 32.80 5.56 9.79
C ILE A 51 33.06 6.77 8.89
N CYS A 52 33.80 6.59 7.79
CA CYS A 52 33.99 7.68 6.82
C CYS A 52 32.71 7.91 5.99
N ARG A 53 32.54 9.14 5.50
CA ARG A 53 31.37 9.52 4.68
C ARG A 53 31.16 8.61 3.46
N GLU A 54 32.24 8.15 2.83
CA GLU A 54 32.18 7.28 1.66
C GLU A 54 31.55 5.92 1.98
N HIS A 55 32.03 5.25 3.04
CA HIS A 55 31.42 3.99 3.50
C HIS A 55 30.00 4.19 4.01
N LEU A 56 29.74 5.26 4.77
CA LEU A 56 28.39 5.56 5.24
C LEU A 56 27.42 5.77 4.06
N ASN A 57 27.85 6.44 2.99
CA ASN A 57 27.05 6.61 1.78
C ASN A 57 26.85 5.29 1.03
N ARG A 58 27.85 4.40 1.01
CA ARG A 58 27.70 3.05 0.44
C ARG A 58 26.66 2.22 1.19
N TYR A 59 26.65 2.24 2.52
CA TYR A 59 25.64 1.55 3.31
C TYR A 59 24.25 2.19 3.18
N ARG A 60 24.16 3.51 2.99
CA ARG A 60 22.90 4.19 2.67
C ARG A 60 22.34 3.71 1.32
N ASP A 61 23.17 3.64 0.29
CA ASP A 61 22.78 3.12 -1.03
C ASP A 61 22.33 1.65 -0.94
N LEU A 62 23.08 0.82 -0.22
CA LEU A 62 22.71 -0.59 0.04
C LEU A 62 21.37 -0.72 0.77
N TYR A 63 21.11 0.11 1.78
CA TYR A 63 19.83 0.12 2.49
C TYR A 63 18.67 0.49 1.55
N VAL A 64 18.83 1.56 0.76
CA VAL A 64 17.81 2.00 -0.20
C VAL A 64 17.53 0.92 -1.25
N ARG A 65 18.58 0.30 -1.81
CA ARG A 65 18.42 -0.80 -2.78
C ARG A 65 17.65 -1.98 -2.19
N ARG A 66 18.03 -2.44 -0.99
CA ARG A 66 17.34 -3.56 -0.32
C ARG A 66 15.90 -3.24 0.04
N ALA A 67 15.62 -2.00 0.48
CA ALA A 67 14.25 -1.57 0.76
C ALA A 67 13.38 -1.62 -0.52
N ILE A 68 13.89 -1.12 -1.64
CA ILE A 68 13.20 -1.16 -2.93
C ILE A 68 13.00 -2.60 -3.42
N GLU A 69 14.00 -3.48 -3.27
CA GLU A 69 13.89 -4.89 -3.66
C GLU A 69 12.86 -5.66 -2.81
N ALA A 70 12.79 -5.39 -1.50
CA ALA A 70 11.79 -6.00 -0.62
C ALA A 70 10.36 -5.59 -1.00
N ASP A 71 10.15 -4.31 -1.35
CA ASP A 71 8.86 -3.81 -1.82
C ASP A 71 8.51 -4.38 -3.21
N LYS A 72 9.50 -4.53 -4.11
CA LYS A 72 9.32 -5.18 -5.41
C LYS A 72 8.92 -6.65 -5.29
N GLY A 73 9.47 -7.39 -4.32
CA GLY A 73 9.15 -8.81 -4.14
C GLY A 73 7.67 -9.07 -3.79
N GLN A 74 7.02 -8.15 -3.08
CA GLN A 74 5.58 -8.25 -2.82
C GLN A 74 4.72 -7.96 -4.06
N LEU A 75 5.19 -7.07 -4.94
CA LEU A 75 4.55 -6.77 -6.22
C LEU A 75 4.66 -7.95 -7.20
N ASP A 76 5.81 -8.64 -7.24
CA ASP A 76 6.04 -9.79 -8.13
C ASP A 76 5.10 -10.99 -7.85
N GLU A 77 4.76 -11.27 -6.59
CA GLU A 77 3.80 -12.34 -6.26
C GLU A 77 2.37 -12.00 -6.71
N LEU A 78 1.96 -10.74 -6.56
CA LEU A 78 0.68 -10.24 -7.08
C LEU A 78 0.63 -10.28 -8.62
N GLU A 79 1.71 -9.88 -9.28
CA GLU A 79 1.84 -9.94 -10.74
C GLU A 79 1.76 -11.39 -11.25
N LYS A 80 2.46 -12.34 -10.62
CA LYS A 80 2.41 -13.77 -10.96
C LYS A 80 1.02 -14.38 -10.80
N GLU A 81 0.27 -13.97 -9.77
CA GLU A 81 -1.11 -14.41 -9.56
C GLU A 81 -2.01 -13.96 -10.73
N VAL A 82 -1.87 -12.70 -11.16
CA VAL A 82 -2.61 -12.15 -12.29
C VAL A 82 -2.24 -12.84 -13.60
N VAL A 83 -0.95 -13.05 -13.86
CA VAL A 83 -0.50 -13.78 -15.07
C VAL A 83 -1.10 -15.19 -15.14
N ARG A 84 -1.17 -15.90 -14.01
CA ARG A 84 -1.78 -17.23 -13.94
C ARG A 84 -3.28 -17.20 -14.23
N SER A 85 -3.99 -16.22 -13.68
CA SER A 85 -5.44 -16.05 -13.90
C SER A 85 -5.81 -15.72 -15.36
N ILE A 86 -4.91 -15.04 -16.10
CA ILE A 86 -5.07 -14.78 -17.54
C ILE A 86 -4.97 -16.09 -18.33
N GLN A 87 -4.05 -16.99 -17.95
CA GLN A 87 -3.91 -18.30 -18.59
C GLN A 87 -5.12 -19.19 -18.36
N GLU A 88 -5.74 -19.12 -17.18
CA GLU A 88 -6.88 -19.94 -16.79
C GLU A 88 -8.24 -19.39 -17.29
N ASN A 89 -8.27 -18.23 -17.96
CA ASN A 89 -9.51 -17.56 -18.39
C ASN A 89 -10.54 -17.41 -17.26
N ASP A 90 -10.06 -17.30 -16.02
CA ASP A 90 -10.94 -17.28 -14.88
C ASP A 90 -11.62 -15.91 -14.78
N ILE A 91 -12.92 -15.93 -14.51
CA ILE A 91 -13.72 -14.73 -14.24
C ILE A 91 -13.39 -14.24 -12.82
N LEU A 92 -12.26 -13.54 -12.73
CA LEU A 92 -11.79 -12.80 -11.56
C LEU A 92 -12.78 -11.72 -11.07
N SER A 93 -13.90 -11.52 -11.77
CA SER A 93 -14.98 -10.65 -11.31
C SER A 93 -15.77 -11.23 -10.13
N THR A 94 -15.42 -12.39 -9.58
CA THR A 94 -16.04 -12.90 -8.37
C THR A 94 -15.83 -11.89 -7.25
N ASN A 95 -16.92 -11.23 -6.91
CA ASN A 95 -17.04 -10.09 -6.04
C ASN A 95 -16.24 -10.31 -4.75
N ALA A 96 -15.13 -9.58 -4.57
CA ALA A 96 -14.39 -9.57 -3.31
C ALA A 96 -15.33 -9.35 -2.12
N ASP A 97 -16.42 -8.60 -2.33
CA ASP A 97 -17.48 -8.36 -1.35
C ASP A 97 -18.23 -9.63 -0.88
N GLU A 98 -18.47 -10.62 -1.75
CA GLU A 98 -19.19 -11.85 -1.39
C GLU A 98 -18.37 -12.74 -0.44
N ALA A 99 -17.06 -12.83 -0.68
CA ALA A 99 -16.15 -13.59 0.19
C ALA A 99 -16.04 -13.01 1.62
N PHE A 100 -16.27 -11.70 1.78
CA PHE A 100 -16.30 -11.04 3.11
C PHE A 100 -17.66 -11.19 3.82
N ASP A 101 -18.75 -11.40 3.10
CA ASP A 101 -20.09 -11.52 3.68
C ASP A 101 -20.37 -12.93 4.23
N GLU A 102 -19.77 -13.97 3.67
CA GLU A 102 -20.07 -15.37 4.01
C GLU A 102 -19.60 -15.81 5.42
N LYS A 103 -18.67 -15.07 6.04
CA LYS A 103 -18.03 -15.44 7.33
C LYS A 103 -18.38 -14.54 8.52
N ARG A 104 -19.45 -13.74 8.45
CA ARG A 104 -19.75 -12.78 9.53
C ARG A 104 -20.37 -13.45 10.75
N SER A 105 -19.81 -13.17 11.93
CA SER A 105 -20.41 -13.54 13.21
C SER A 105 -21.64 -12.68 13.52
N LEU A 106 -22.55 -13.20 14.36
CA LEU A 106 -23.74 -12.46 14.78
C LEU A 106 -23.39 -11.14 15.50
N GLY A 107 -22.29 -11.12 16.26
CA GLY A 107 -21.81 -9.94 16.97
C GLY A 107 -21.32 -8.84 16.02
N GLU A 108 -20.64 -9.20 14.94
CA GLU A 108 -20.18 -8.25 13.93
C GLU A 108 -21.36 -7.62 13.17
N ARG A 109 -22.38 -8.42 12.84
CA ARG A 109 -23.61 -7.91 12.19
C ARG A 109 -24.36 -6.94 13.11
N LEU A 110 -24.46 -7.26 14.40
CA LEU A 110 -25.09 -6.37 15.37
C LEU A 110 -24.29 -5.06 15.56
N ALA A 111 -22.97 -5.15 15.63
CA ALA A 111 -22.10 -3.97 15.75
C ALA A 111 -22.21 -3.04 14.52
N ASP A 112 -22.28 -3.60 13.30
CA ASP A 112 -22.53 -2.81 12.07
C ASP A 112 -23.87 -2.07 12.15
N VAL A 113 -24.95 -2.77 12.50
CA VAL A 113 -26.28 -2.17 12.60
C VAL A 113 -26.32 -1.07 13.67
N ILE A 114 -25.68 -1.28 14.83
CA ILE A 114 -25.61 -0.27 15.89
C ILE A 114 -24.79 0.95 15.45
N ALA A 115 -23.68 0.73 14.75
CA ALA A 115 -22.84 1.83 14.24
C ALA A 115 -23.57 2.64 13.15
N ASP A 116 -24.23 1.96 12.21
CA ASP A 116 -25.00 2.61 11.13
C ASP A 116 -26.19 3.39 11.69
N PHE A 117 -26.90 2.82 12.66
CA PHE A 117 -28.01 3.50 13.35
C PHE A 117 -27.54 4.72 14.13
N GLY A 118 -26.43 4.59 14.87
CA GLY A 118 -25.83 5.67 15.65
C GLY A 118 -25.27 6.81 14.79
N GLY A 119 -24.91 6.55 13.53
CA GLY A 119 -24.42 7.54 12.57
C GLY A 119 -25.50 8.33 11.84
N SER A 120 -26.78 8.00 11.99
CA SER A 120 -27.88 8.67 11.28
C SER A 120 -28.23 10.03 11.89
N TRP A 121 -28.47 11.03 11.02
CA TRP A 121 -29.00 12.34 11.41
C TRP A 121 -30.34 12.26 12.15
N SER A 122 -31.20 11.28 11.80
CA SER A 122 -32.48 11.09 12.48
C SER A 122 -32.29 10.64 13.94
N PHE A 123 -31.27 9.82 14.21
CA PHE A 123 -30.94 9.36 15.57
C PHE A 123 -30.43 10.51 16.42
N ILE A 124 -29.53 11.35 15.88
CA ILE A 124 -28.98 12.52 16.58
C ILE A 124 -30.10 13.47 17.03
N ILE A 125 -31.05 13.77 16.14
CA ILE A 125 -32.18 14.66 16.44
C ILE A 125 -33.11 14.05 17.50
N PHE A 126 -33.47 12.77 17.34
CA PHE A 126 -34.32 12.07 18.32
C PHE A 126 -33.66 12.00 19.70
N PHE A 127 -32.39 11.60 19.75
CA PHE A 127 -31.62 11.51 21.00
C PHE A 127 -31.52 12.88 21.70
N GLY A 128 -31.25 13.94 20.94
CA GLY A 128 -31.25 15.31 21.45
C GLY A 128 -32.62 15.75 22.00
N ALA A 129 -33.71 15.39 21.32
CA ALA A 129 -35.07 15.68 21.80
C ALA A 129 -35.41 14.93 23.10
N VAL A 130 -34.99 13.67 23.23
CA VAL A 130 -35.16 12.89 24.46
C VAL A 130 -34.37 13.51 25.62
N LEU A 131 -33.11 13.92 25.38
CA LEU A 131 -32.30 14.61 26.40
C LEU A 131 -32.93 15.93 26.83
N PHE A 132 -33.39 16.73 25.87
CA PHE A 132 -34.08 17.99 26.15
C PHE A 132 -35.37 17.75 26.96
N GLY A 133 -36.16 16.75 26.58
CA GLY A 133 -37.36 16.33 27.30
C GLY A 133 -37.07 15.88 28.74
N TRP A 134 -35.99 15.11 28.94
CA TRP A 134 -35.54 14.67 30.27
C TRP A 134 -35.17 15.85 31.17
N ILE A 135 -34.39 16.80 30.64
CA ILE A 135 -34.01 18.02 31.36
C ILE A 135 -35.26 18.84 31.69
N ALA A 136 -36.14 19.08 30.70
CA ALA A 136 -37.35 19.85 30.88
C ALA A 136 -38.28 19.25 31.96
N LEU A 137 -38.45 17.93 31.96
CA LEU A 137 -39.26 17.21 32.94
C LEU A 137 -38.71 17.35 34.36
N ASN A 138 -37.39 17.24 34.54
CA ASN A 138 -36.75 17.34 35.86
C ASN A 138 -36.67 18.78 36.38
N VAL A 139 -36.50 19.77 35.50
CA VAL A 139 -36.49 21.20 35.87
C VAL A 139 -37.90 21.72 36.17
N ALA A 140 -38.91 21.30 35.40
CA ALA A 140 -40.29 21.73 35.60
C ALA A 140 -40.91 21.22 36.91
N GLY A 141 -40.24 20.31 37.63
CA GLY A 141 -40.75 19.78 38.91
C GLY A 141 -42.10 19.09 38.76
N LEU A 142 -42.33 18.44 37.62
CA LEU A 142 -43.64 17.85 37.27
C LEU A 142 -44.07 16.72 38.23
N PHE A 143 -43.13 16.19 39.00
CA PHE A 143 -43.34 15.24 40.09
C PHE A 143 -43.09 15.89 41.45
N ALA A 144 -43.76 15.39 42.50
CA ALA A 144 -43.65 15.90 43.88
C ALA A 144 -42.21 15.94 44.44
N ALA A 145 -41.29 15.17 43.85
CA ALA A 145 -39.85 15.30 44.00
C ALA A 145 -39.18 15.16 42.61
N PRO A 146 -38.14 15.95 42.30
CA PRO A 146 -37.39 15.79 41.06
C PRO A 146 -36.68 14.44 41.06
N PHE A 147 -36.79 13.69 39.96
CA PHE A 147 -36.21 12.35 39.81
C PHE A 147 -34.66 12.40 39.67
N ASP A 148 -34.16 13.40 38.95
CA ASP A 148 -32.72 13.67 38.76
C ASP A 148 -32.48 15.19 38.89
N PRO A 149 -32.32 15.71 40.13
CA PRO A 149 -32.07 17.13 40.36
C PRO A 149 -30.76 17.60 39.72
N TYR A 150 -30.70 18.88 39.37
CA TYR A 150 -29.44 19.51 38.94
C TYR A 150 -28.35 19.24 39.99
N PRO A 151 -27.20 18.62 39.64
CA PRO A 151 -26.52 18.60 38.32
C PRO A 151 -26.73 17.37 37.41
N PHE A 152 -27.85 16.64 37.51
CA PHE A 152 -28.21 15.47 36.67
C PHE A 152 -27.21 14.31 36.73
N ILE A 153 -27.00 13.73 37.92
CA ILE A 153 -25.98 12.69 38.12
C ILE A 153 -26.35 11.38 37.43
N LEU A 154 -27.64 11.06 37.37
CA LEU A 154 -28.10 9.81 36.76
C LEU A 154 -27.98 9.89 35.24
N LEU A 155 -28.37 11.02 34.64
CA LEU A 155 -28.18 11.26 33.21
C LEU A 155 -26.70 11.18 32.82
N ASN A 156 -25.82 11.81 33.58
CA ASN A 156 -24.38 11.79 33.33
C ASN A 156 -23.80 10.37 33.41
N LEU A 157 -24.25 9.56 34.38
CA LEU A 157 -23.82 8.17 34.51
C LEU A 157 -24.22 7.34 33.28
N VAL A 158 -25.48 7.47 32.84
CA VAL A 158 -26.01 6.75 31.68
C VAL A 158 -25.28 7.15 30.41
N LEU A 159 -25.11 8.46 30.16
CA LEU A 159 -24.39 8.97 28.99
C LEU A 159 -22.94 8.49 28.97
N SER A 160 -22.27 8.48 30.12
CA SER A 160 -20.88 8.01 30.23
C SER A 160 -20.77 6.52 29.92
N CYS A 161 -21.72 5.71 30.41
CA CYS A 161 -21.77 4.28 30.12
C CYS A 161 -22.06 4.01 28.63
N LEU A 162 -23.01 4.75 28.04
CA LEU A 162 -23.33 4.66 26.62
C LEU A 162 -22.10 4.99 25.76
N ALA A 163 -21.43 6.12 26.04
CA ALA A 163 -20.23 6.54 25.30
C ALA A 163 -19.08 5.50 25.42
N ALA A 164 -18.88 4.93 26.62
CA ALA A 164 -17.84 3.93 26.85
C ALA A 164 -18.06 2.64 26.03
N ILE A 165 -19.31 2.20 25.86
CA ILE A 165 -19.65 1.04 25.03
C ILE A 165 -19.62 1.40 23.54
N GLN A 166 -20.00 2.64 23.19
CA GLN A 166 -20.09 3.09 21.81
C GLN A 166 -18.72 3.21 21.13
N ALA A 167 -17.70 3.71 21.83
CA ALA A 167 -16.37 3.94 21.23
C ALA A 167 -15.71 2.65 20.67
N PRO A 168 -15.67 1.51 21.39
CA PRO A 168 -15.18 0.25 20.84
C PRO A 168 -16.03 -0.29 19.69
N ILE A 169 -17.36 -0.14 19.74
CA ILE A 169 -18.26 -0.59 18.65
C ILE A 169 -17.97 0.20 17.37
N ILE A 170 -17.83 1.53 17.48
CA ILE A 170 -17.43 2.39 16.36
C ILE A 170 -16.06 1.95 15.82
N MET A 171 -15.08 1.75 16.71
CA MET A 171 -13.73 1.34 16.30
C MET A 171 -13.72 -0.04 15.61
N MET A 172 -14.52 -1.00 16.09
CA MET A 172 -14.68 -2.31 15.45
C MET A 172 -15.33 -2.19 14.07
N SER A 173 -16.32 -1.31 13.91
CA SER A 173 -16.95 -1.03 12.60
C SER A 173 -15.98 -0.36 11.64
N GLN A 174 -15.22 0.64 12.11
CA GLN A 174 -14.18 1.32 11.32
C GLN A 174 -13.08 0.36 10.86
N ASN A 175 -12.49 -0.43 11.77
CA ASN A 175 -11.46 -1.41 11.42
C ASN A 175 -11.94 -2.41 10.35
N ARG A 176 -13.23 -2.77 10.39
CA ARG A 176 -13.85 -3.66 9.40
C ARG A 176 -14.06 -2.96 8.06
N GLN A 177 -14.55 -1.71 8.04
CA GLN A 177 -14.67 -0.92 6.82
C GLN A 177 -13.28 -0.73 6.15
N GLU A 178 -12.25 -0.39 6.92
CA GLU A 178 -10.87 -0.28 6.41
C GLU A 178 -10.32 -1.60 5.85
N ALA A 179 -10.65 -2.73 6.47
CA ALA A 179 -10.27 -4.05 5.94
C ALA A 179 -10.94 -4.33 4.58
N ARG A 180 -12.22 -3.99 4.45
CA ARG A 180 -12.99 -4.11 3.21
C ARG A 180 -12.44 -3.19 2.13
N ASP A 181 -12.19 -1.93 2.45
CA ASP A 181 -11.67 -0.94 1.50
C ASP A 181 -10.27 -1.32 1.02
N ARG A 182 -9.40 -1.84 1.91
CA ARG A 182 -8.09 -2.38 1.52
C ARG A 182 -8.22 -3.59 0.59
N ALA A 183 -9.20 -4.45 0.80
CA ALA A 183 -9.42 -5.60 -0.08
C ALA A 183 -9.94 -5.19 -1.45
N ARG A 184 -10.89 -4.24 -1.50
CA ARG A 184 -11.39 -3.65 -2.75
C ARG A 184 -10.26 -2.99 -3.53
N ALA A 185 -9.44 -2.17 -2.89
CA ALA A 185 -8.29 -1.52 -3.53
C ALA A 185 -7.29 -2.53 -4.11
N ARG A 186 -7.03 -3.64 -3.42
CA ARG A 186 -6.18 -4.73 -3.97
C ARG A 186 -6.81 -5.40 -5.18
N ASN A 187 -8.13 -5.62 -5.17
CA ASN A 187 -8.83 -6.22 -6.29
C ASN A 187 -8.83 -5.29 -7.51
N ASP A 188 -9.11 -4.01 -7.31
CA ASP A 188 -9.09 -3.00 -8.38
C ASP A 188 -7.69 -2.90 -9.00
N TYR A 189 -6.64 -2.98 -8.19
CA TYR A 189 -5.26 -3.04 -8.68
C TYR A 189 -5.00 -4.28 -9.55
N LYS A 190 -5.44 -5.47 -9.11
CA LYS A 190 -5.32 -6.71 -9.91
C LYS A 190 -6.06 -6.61 -11.25
N ILE A 191 -7.26 -6.04 -11.25
CA ILE A 191 -8.07 -5.85 -12.47
C ILE A 191 -7.36 -4.90 -13.43
N ASN A 192 -6.82 -3.79 -12.92
CA ASN A 192 -6.09 -2.81 -13.75
C ASN A 192 -4.82 -3.44 -14.36
N LEU A 193 -4.03 -4.15 -13.56
CA LEU A 193 -2.85 -4.85 -14.04
C LEU A 193 -3.20 -5.91 -15.12
N LYS A 194 -4.29 -6.67 -14.91
CA LYS A 194 -4.79 -7.62 -15.92
C LYS A 194 -5.13 -6.91 -17.22
N ALA A 195 -5.85 -5.79 -17.15
CA ALA A 195 -6.22 -4.99 -18.32
C ALA A 195 -4.96 -4.45 -19.04
N GLU A 196 -3.95 -3.97 -18.32
CA GLU A 196 -2.69 -3.52 -18.91
C GLU A 196 -1.97 -4.65 -19.67
N LEU A 197 -1.88 -5.84 -19.07
CA LEU A 197 -1.26 -7.01 -19.69
C LEU A 197 -2.03 -7.49 -20.92
N GLU A 198 -3.37 -7.52 -20.85
CA GLU A 198 -4.22 -7.86 -22.00
C GLU A 198 -4.05 -6.86 -23.15
N ILE A 199 -3.98 -5.55 -22.85
CA ILE A 199 -3.71 -4.52 -23.87
C ILE A 199 -2.34 -4.73 -24.50
N ARG A 200 -1.30 -5.00 -23.70
CA ARG A 200 0.06 -5.26 -24.21
C ARG A 200 0.08 -6.48 -25.13
N HIS A 201 -0.57 -7.56 -24.72
CA HIS A 201 -0.68 -8.78 -25.52
C HIS A 201 -1.48 -8.56 -26.82
N LEU A 202 -2.54 -7.74 -26.80
CA LEU A 202 -3.25 -7.33 -28.00
C LEU A 202 -2.35 -6.49 -28.92
N HIS A 203 -1.53 -5.59 -28.36
CA HIS A 203 -0.59 -4.78 -29.12
C HIS A 203 0.43 -5.65 -29.86
N GLU A 204 1.04 -6.63 -29.18
CA GLU A 204 1.98 -7.58 -29.80
C GLU A 204 1.34 -8.37 -30.95
N LYS A 205 0.08 -8.80 -30.79
CA LYS A 205 -0.67 -9.47 -31.86
C LYS A 205 -0.93 -8.55 -33.05
N ILE A 206 -1.29 -7.29 -32.79
CA ILE A 206 -1.50 -6.28 -33.84
C ILE A 206 -0.19 -6.04 -34.59
N ASP A 207 0.92 -5.85 -33.90
CA ASP A 207 2.24 -5.64 -34.50
C ASP A 207 2.64 -6.84 -35.38
N HIS A 208 2.44 -8.07 -34.89
CA HIS A 208 2.69 -9.28 -35.66
C HIS A 208 1.83 -9.33 -36.95
N LEU A 209 0.55 -8.97 -36.86
CA LEU A 209 -0.33 -8.89 -38.03
C LEU A 209 0.12 -7.80 -39.02
N LEU A 210 0.49 -6.62 -38.52
CA LEU A 210 0.95 -5.50 -39.35
C LEU A 210 2.22 -5.86 -40.12
N ILE A 211 3.20 -6.51 -39.48
CA ILE A 211 4.43 -6.97 -40.13
C ILE A 211 4.11 -7.94 -41.28
N HIS A 212 3.20 -8.90 -41.05
CA HIS A 212 2.79 -9.84 -42.08
C HIS A 212 2.08 -9.13 -43.25
N GLN A 213 1.24 -8.13 -42.99
CA GLN A 213 0.60 -7.33 -44.03
C GLN A 213 1.61 -6.50 -44.84
N TRP A 214 2.61 -5.91 -44.18
CA TRP A 214 3.67 -5.16 -44.86
C TRP A 214 4.53 -6.04 -45.77
N GLN A 215 4.87 -7.27 -45.35
CA GLN A 215 5.56 -8.23 -46.22
C GLN A 215 4.76 -8.52 -47.49
N ARG A 216 3.44 -8.76 -47.36
CA ARG A 216 2.55 -8.99 -48.51
C ARG A 216 2.48 -7.79 -49.46
N LEU A 217 2.38 -6.57 -48.91
CA LEU A 217 2.40 -5.34 -49.69
C LEU A 217 3.72 -5.18 -50.48
N MET A 218 4.86 -5.49 -49.85
CA MET A 218 6.18 -5.42 -50.48
C MET A 218 6.30 -6.44 -51.63
N GLU A 219 5.85 -7.69 -51.43
CA GLU A 219 5.80 -8.72 -52.48
C GLU A 219 5.00 -8.25 -53.70
N ILE A 220 3.81 -7.68 -53.48
CA ILE A 220 2.96 -7.16 -54.56
C ILE A 220 3.64 -5.99 -55.29
N GLN A 221 4.26 -5.06 -54.56
CA GLN A 221 4.98 -3.94 -55.18
C GLN A 221 6.17 -4.41 -56.01
N GLN A 222 6.91 -5.41 -55.54
CA GLN A 222 8.07 -5.93 -56.26
C GLN A 222 7.65 -6.58 -57.59
N ILE A 223 6.55 -7.35 -57.59
CA ILE A 223 5.95 -7.91 -58.81
C ILE A 223 5.50 -6.79 -59.77
N GLN A 224 4.90 -5.71 -59.26
CA GLN A 224 4.48 -4.58 -60.10
C GLN A 224 5.69 -3.86 -60.75
N VAL A 225 6.79 -3.68 -60.02
CA VAL A 225 8.02 -3.08 -60.55
C VAL A 225 8.65 -3.98 -61.61
N GLU A 226 8.70 -5.29 -61.38
CA GLU A 226 9.19 -6.27 -62.35
C GLU A 226 8.38 -6.22 -63.66
N LEU A 227 7.05 -6.22 -63.55
CA LEU A 227 6.16 -6.09 -64.71
C LEU A 227 6.36 -4.77 -65.48
N MET A 228 6.50 -3.64 -64.77
CA MET A 228 6.78 -2.35 -65.41
C MET A 228 8.11 -2.36 -66.16
N ASN A 229 9.14 -2.98 -65.60
CA ASN A 229 10.45 -3.13 -66.25
C ASN A 229 10.37 -4.02 -67.49
N GLU A 230 9.61 -5.12 -67.46
CA GLU A 230 9.39 -5.96 -68.64
C GLU A 230 8.67 -5.20 -69.78
N ILE A 231 7.63 -4.43 -69.45
CA ILE A 231 6.89 -3.62 -70.42
C ILE A 231 7.80 -2.53 -71.01
N ALA A 232 8.55 -1.83 -70.16
CA ALA A 232 9.50 -0.80 -70.59
C ALA A 232 10.64 -1.37 -71.45
N GLY A 233 11.06 -2.60 -71.18
CA GLY A 233 12.04 -3.33 -71.98
C GLY A 233 11.50 -3.73 -73.36
N ARG A 234 10.26 -4.23 -73.44
CA ARG A 234 9.60 -4.57 -74.72
C ARG A 234 9.37 -3.35 -75.61
N GLY A 235 9.05 -2.20 -75.04
CA GLY A 235 8.88 -0.95 -75.80
C GLY A 235 10.17 -0.42 -76.45
N ARG A 236 11.34 -0.91 -76.03
CA ARG A 236 12.66 -0.46 -76.52
C ARG A 236 13.20 -1.29 -77.71
N HIS A 237 12.53 -2.39 -78.05
CA HIS A 237 12.90 -3.31 -79.13
C HIS A 237 11.98 -3.25 -80.37
N ARG A 238 11.07 -2.28 -80.43
CA ARG A 238 10.28 -1.92 -81.62
C ARG A 238 10.68 -0.54 -82.11
#